data_AF-A0A3B4ZIW7-F1
#
_entry.id   AF-A0A3B4ZIW7-F1
#
_cell.length_a   1.000
_cell.length_b   1.000
_cell.length_c   1.000
_cell.angle_alpha   90.00
_cell.angle_beta   90.00
_cell.angle_gamma   90.00
#
_symmetry.space_group_name_H-M   'P 1'
#
loop_
_entity.id
_entity.type
_entity.pdbx_description
1 polymer ?
#
loop_
_entity_poly.entity_id
_entity_poly.type
_entity_poly.pdbx_seq_one_letter_code
_entity_poly.pdbx_strand_id
1 'polypeptide(L)'
;MEYCGVSSVQNLEALSALLSTQQEEEEDEDSACAHLGPGHIGPPSKKENEGNPWIPPKNSKDIWSEDEVSEGSQYDDVIDSRPQPEYEIILKQSVGTEDLFLGLSRKDPSSMCCEAMLVKIKLPDTKATEVVLDVKEKFLDLRTPKYKLGLHLPHPVHSQEGKAQFFSEREELEVTLLMKRPLDFINMQ
;
A
#
# COMPACT_ATOMS: atom_id res chain seq x y z
N MET A 1 25.36 -20.33 -33.16
CA MET A 1 25.37 -21.73 -32.70
C MET A 1 24.29 -21.88 -31.63
N GLU A 2 23.17 -22.48 -32.06
CA GLU A 2 22.20 -23.29 -31.32
C GLU A 2 21.68 -22.79 -29.96
N TYR A 3 20.53 -22.09 -29.99
CA TYR A 3 19.59 -22.08 -28.88
C TYR A 3 18.80 -23.39 -28.92
N CYS A 4 19.15 -24.32 -28.02
CA CYS A 4 18.46 -25.59 -27.87
C CYS A 4 17.07 -25.34 -27.24
N GLY A 5 16.02 -25.46 -28.06
CA GLY A 5 14.63 -25.43 -27.60
C GLY A 5 14.32 -26.68 -26.79
N VAL A 6 14.41 -26.58 -25.46
CA VAL A 6 13.96 -27.63 -24.56
C VAL A 6 12.43 -27.52 -24.43
N SER A 7 11.78 -28.28 -25.31
CA SER A 7 10.40 -28.82 -25.31
C SER A 7 9.33 -28.11 -24.47
N SER A 8 8.54 -27.25 -25.12
CA SER A 8 7.27 -26.70 -24.61
C SER A 8 6.23 -27.77 -24.23
N VAL A 9 6.39 -28.99 -24.74
CA VAL A 9 5.42 -30.09 -24.58
C VAL A 9 5.50 -30.69 -23.17
N GLN A 10 6.69 -30.81 -22.60
CA GLN A 10 6.88 -31.34 -21.25
C GLN A 10 6.25 -30.43 -20.18
N ASN A 11 6.29 -29.12 -20.41
CA ASN A 11 5.66 -28.15 -19.51
C ASN A 11 4.13 -28.24 -19.54
N LEU A 12 3.54 -28.55 -20.70
CA LEU A 12 2.10 -28.73 -20.83
C LEU A 12 1.61 -30.00 -20.13
N GLU A 13 2.37 -31.10 -20.20
CA GLU A 13 2.05 -32.33 -19.45
C GLU A 13 2.12 -32.12 -17.94
N ALA A 14 3.16 -31.41 -17.45
CA ALA A 14 3.29 -31.11 -16.02
C ALA A 14 2.11 -30.28 -15.49
N LEU A 15 1.64 -29.30 -16.27
CA LEU A 15 0.46 -28.50 -15.93
C LEU A 15 -0.83 -29.34 -15.94
N SER A 16 -0.99 -30.24 -16.91
CA SER A 16 -2.16 -31.12 -17.00
C SER A 16 -2.27 -32.04 -15.78
N ALA A 17 -1.15 -32.57 -15.29
CA ALA A 17 -1.14 -33.42 -14.10
C ALA A 17 -1.55 -32.65 -12.83
N LEU A 18 -1.14 -31.38 -12.74
CA LEU A 18 -1.42 -30.51 -11.60
C LEU A 18 -2.89 -30.06 -11.54
N LEU A 19 -3.52 -29.88 -12.71
CA LEU A 19 -4.91 -29.43 -12.84
C LEU A 19 -5.94 -30.56 -12.79
N SER A 20 -5.50 -31.82 -12.83
CA SER A 20 -6.40 -32.97 -12.78
C SER A 20 -6.62 -33.39 -11.33
N THR A 21 -7.82 -33.13 -10.80
CA THR A 21 -8.22 -33.54 -9.45
C THR A 21 -8.39 -35.06 -9.40
N GLN A 22 -7.49 -35.76 -8.71
CA GLN A 22 -7.66 -37.17 -8.37
C GLN A 22 -8.84 -37.31 -7.41
N GLN A 23 -9.80 -38.12 -7.80
CA GLN A 23 -10.91 -38.57 -6.97
C GLN A 23 -10.38 -39.71 -6.10
N GLU A 24 -10.08 -39.42 -4.83
CA GLU A 24 -9.69 -40.44 -3.86
C GLU A 24 -10.94 -41.04 -3.21
N GLU A 25 -11.03 -42.36 -3.25
CA GLU A 25 -12.04 -43.20 -2.59
C GLU A 25 -11.70 -43.29 -1.10
N GLU A 26 -12.66 -42.97 -0.22
CA GLU A 26 -12.55 -43.09 1.23
C GLU A 26 -12.93 -44.52 1.67
N GLU A 27 -12.02 -45.22 2.35
CA GLU A 27 -12.33 -46.40 3.17
C GLU A 27 -11.98 -46.10 4.64
N ASP A 28 -13.02 -46.09 5.47
CA ASP A 28 -12.98 -46.09 6.94
C ASP A 28 -12.63 -47.49 7.48
N GLU A 29 -11.86 -47.59 8.57
CA GLU A 29 -12.14 -48.53 9.68
C GLU A 29 -11.27 -48.27 10.93
N ASP A 30 -11.93 -48.42 12.09
CA ASP A 30 -11.58 -47.97 13.43
C ASP A 30 -10.57 -48.86 14.21
N SER A 31 -9.92 -48.23 15.21
CA SER A 31 -9.83 -48.68 16.62
C SER A 31 -8.42 -48.75 17.23
N ALA A 32 -8.14 -47.82 18.14
CA ALA A 32 -7.38 -48.10 19.36
C ALA A 32 -7.69 -47.04 20.43
N CYS A 33 -8.29 -47.47 21.54
CA CYS A 33 -8.51 -46.68 22.74
C CYS A 33 -7.16 -46.22 23.32
N ALA A 34 -6.76 -44.98 23.01
CA ALA A 34 -5.56 -44.36 23.56
C ALA A 34 -5.93 -43.48 24.77
N HIS A 35 -5.14 -43.63 25.83
CA HIS A 35 -5.31 -43.02 27.14
C HIS A 35 -5.22 -41.48 27.07
N LEU A 36 -6.34 -40.78 26.97
CA LEU A 36 -6.39 -39.31 26.95
C LEU A 36 -6.55 -38.74 28.37
N GLY A 37 -5.54 -38.02 28.84
CA GLY A 37 -5.62 -37.18 30.02
C GLY A 37 -5.99 -35.73 29.67
N PRO A 38 -6.41 -34.90 30.64
CA PRO A 38 -6.89 -33.53 30.43
C PRO A 38 -5.87 -32.56 29.80
N GLY A 39 -4.61 -32.96 29.62
CA GLY A 39 -3.57 -32.19 28.92
C GLY A 39 -3.51 -32.40 27.40
N HIS A 40 -4.42 -33.17 26.80
CA HIS A 40 -4.41 -33.48 25.35
C HIS A 40 -5.43 -32.69 24.53
N ILE A 41 -6.06 -31.66 25.11
CA ILE A 41 -6.99 -30.77 24.40
C ILE A 41 -6.19 -29.58 23.85
N GLY A 42 -5.79 -29.67 22.59
CA GLY A 42 -5.09 -28.61 21.86
C GLY A 42 -4.20 -29.18 20.75
N PRO A 43 -3.92 -28.40 19.68
CA PRO A 43 -3.08 -28.88 18.58
C PRO A 43 -1.71 -29.37 19.09
N PRO A 44 -1.17 -30.47 18.54
CA PRO A 44 0.11 -31.02 19.00
C PRO A 44 1.20 -29.97 18.79
N SER A 45 1.96 -29.66 19.84
CA SER A 45 3.10 -28.75 19.76
C SER A 45 4.11 -29.29 18.76
N LYS A 46 4.12 -28.71 17.54
CA LYS A 46 5.25 -28.81 16.64
C LYS A 46 6.45 -28.25 17.38
N LYS A 47 7.56 -29.00 17.36
CA LYS A 47 8.87 -28.44 17.63
C LYS A 47 9.09 -27.32 16.62
N GLU A 48 8.97 -26.09 17.07
CA GLU A 48 9.25 -24.90 16.30
C GLU A 48 10.75 -24.85 16.05
N ASN A 49 11.15 -25.31 14.86
CA ASN A 49 12.42 -24.96 14.26
C ASN A 49 12.13 -24.22 12.97
N GLU A 50 11.57 -23.02 13.08
CA GLU A 50 11.60 -22.02 12.02
C GLU A 50 11.92 -20.69 12.69
N GLY A 51 13.20 -20.34 12.60
CA GLY A 51 13.73 -19.11 13.14
C GLY A 51 13.06 -17.91 12.49
N ASN A 52 12.61 -16.98 13.32
CA ASN A 52 12.77 -15.59 12.99
C ASN A 52 14.21 -15.40 12.50
N PRO A 53 14.47 -14.73 11.36
CA PRO A 53 15.84 -14.35 11.04
C PRO A 53 16.32 -13.50 12.22
N TRP A 54 17.22 -14.09 13.00
CA TRP A 54 17.89 -13.42 14.10
C TRP A 54 18.62 -12.22 13.50
N ILE A 55 18.04 -11.04 13.67
CA ILE A 55 18.72 -9.79 13.37
C ILE A 55 19.78 -9.66 14.46
N PRO A 56 21.09 -9.69 14.13
CA PRO A 56 22.11 -9.53 15.14
C PRO A 56 21.90 -8.17 15.83
N PRO A 57 21.91 -8.13 17.18
CA PRO A 57 21.69 -6.88 17.90
C PRO A 57 22.79 -5.90 17.52
N LYS A 58 22.41 -4.84 16.78
CA LYS A 58 23.28 -3.67 16.62
C LYS A 58 23.40 -3.06 18.01
N ASN A 59 24.63 -2.83 18.47
CA ASN A 59 24.94 -2.19 19.76
C ASN A 59 24.55 -0.70 19.76
N SER A 60 23.26 -0.40 19.59
CA SER A 60 22.68 0.87 19.99
C SER A 60 22.03 0.67 21.36
N LYS A 61 22.10 1.67 22.23
CA LYS A 61 21.35 1.68 23.49
C LYS A 61 19.87 2.00 23.29
N ASP A 62 19.41 2.07 22.04
CA ASP A 62 17.99 2.25 21.71
C ASP A 62 17.20 0.97 21.94
N ILE A 63 16.11 1.11 22.70
CA ILE A 63 15.18 0.03 23.03
C ILE A 63 14.33 -0.37 21.80
N TRP A 64 14.29 0.46 20.76
CA TRP A 64 13.49 0.26 19.55
C TRP A 64 14.35 0.53 18.31
N SER A 65 14.38 -0.41 17.36
CA SER A 65 14.95 -0.17 16.03
C SER A 65 13.93 0.55 15.13
N GLU A 66 14.38 1.37 14.18
CA GLU A 66 13.50 2.08 13.23
C GLU A 66 12.60 1.10 12.44
N ASP A 67 13.10 -0.10 12.16
CA ASP A 67 12.36 -1.21 11.52
C ASP A 67 11.36 -1.93 12.46
N GLU A 68 11.49 -1.80 13.78
CA GLU A 68 10.61 -2.46 14.78
C GLU A 68 9.41 -1.61 15.18
N VAL A 69 9.42 -0.31 14.86
CA VAL A 69 8.26 0.56 15.07
C VAL A 69 7.36 0.42 13.85
N SER A 70 6.21 -0.23 14.01
CA SER A 70 5.23 -0.37 12.93
C SER A 70 4.78 1.01 12.43
N GLU A 71 5.13 1.36 11.19
CA GLU A 71 4.64 2.55 10.49
C GLU A 71 3.13 2.43 10.24
N GLY A 72 2.30 2.72 11.24
CA GLY A 72 0.84 2.63 11.07
C GLY A 72 0.03 3.18 12.23
N SER A 73 0.48 3.00 13.47
CA SER A 73 -0.27 3.45 14.66
C SER A 73 0.13 4.84 15.18
N GLN A 74 1.06 5.54 14.52
CA GLN A 74 1.50 6.89 14.93
C GLN A 74 0.52 8.00 14.57
N TYR A 75 -0.49 7.70 13.74
CA TYR A 75 -1.30 8.74 13.09
C TYR A 75 -2.77 8.72 13.49
N ASP A 76 -3.25 7.60 14.03
CA ASP A 76 -4.53 7.53 14.72
C ASP A 76 -4.32 8.02 16.16
N ASP A 77 -4.08 9.33 16.30
CA ASP A 77 -3.97 9.99 17.60
C ASP A 77 -5.38 10.06 18.22
N VAL A 78 -5.79 8.99 18.88
CA VAL A 78 -7.03 8.89 19.68
C VAL A 78 -7.12 9.96 20.80
N ILE A 79 -6.06 10.75 20.98
CA ILE A 79 -5.89 11.75 22.03
C ILE A 79 -6.14 13.18 21.50
N ASP A 80 -6.19 13.40 20.18
CA ASP A 80 -6.40 14.73 19.62
C ASP A 80 -7.90 15.06 19.51
N SER A 81 -8.34 16.10 20.21
CA SER A 81 -9.77 16.51 20.23
C SER A 81 -10.21 17.26 18.98
N ARG A 82 -9.30 17.55 18.03
CA ARG A 82 -9.63 18.30 16.81
C ARG A 82 -10.42 17.44 15.83
N PRO A 83 -11.54 17.94 15.28
CA PRO A 83 -12.28 17.22 14.25
C PRO A 83 -11.45 17.04 12.97
N GLN A 84 -11.74 15.96 12.26
CA GLN A 84 -11.23 15.72 10.92
C GLN A 84 -12.01 16.59 9.91
N PRO A 85 -11.32 17.35 9.04
CA PRO A 85 -11.97 18.12 7.99
C PRO A 85 -12.50 17.22 6.88
N GLU A 86 -13.50 17.69 6.13
CA GLU A 86 -13.99 17.00 4.93
C GLU A 86 -12.91 17.06 3.84
N TYR A 87 -12.62 15.92 3.22
CA TYR A 87 -11.62 15.82 2.17
C TYR A 87 -12.11 14.96 1.00
N GLU A 88 -11.57 15.26 -0.18
CA GLU A 88 -11.83 14.53 -1.43
C GLU A 88 -10.49 14.22 -2.10
N ILE A 89 -10.31 12.99 -2.59
CA ILE A 89 -9.12 12.57 -3.33
C ILE A 89 -9.50 12.38 -4.79
N ILE A 90 -8.83 13.11 -5.67
CA ILE A 90 -9.07 13.10 -7.12
C ILE A 90 -7.78 12.72 -7.83
N LEU A 91 -7.83 11.71 -8.70
CA LEU A 91 -6.69 11.35 -9.55
C LEU A 91 -6.69 12.21 -10.81
N LYS A 92 -5.52 12.77 -11.15
CA LYS A 92 -5.30 13.64 -12.30
C LYS A 92 -4.39 12.97 -13.33
N GLN A 93 -4.85 12.98 -14.56
CA GLN A 93 -4.09 12.58 -15.75
C GLN A 93 -3.77 13.81 -16.59
N SER A 94 -2.51 13.95 -17.00
CA SER A 94 -2.14 14.94 -18.01
C SER A 94 -2.51 14.39 -19.39
N VAL A 95 -3.35 15.11 -20.13
CA VAL A 95 -3.79 14.73 -21.47
C VAL A 95 -3.31 15.80 -22.44
N GLY A 96 -2.43 15.41 -23.36
CA GLY A 96 -1.94 16.26 -24.44
C GLY A 96 -2.80 16.18 -25.70
N THR A 97 -2.45 16.99 -26.70
CA THR A 97 -3.12 16.93 -28.01
C THR A 97 -2.80 15.63 -28.74
N GLU A 98 -1.62 15.06 -28.52
CA GLU A 98 -1.21 13.76 -29.04
C GLU A 98 -2.07 12.60 -28.52
N ASP A 99 -2.58 12.71 -27.30
CA ASP A 99 -3.48 11.72 -26.71
C ASP A 99 -4.89 11.86 -27.29
N LEU A 100 -5.39 13.10 -27.38
CA LEU A 100 -6.74 13.39 -27.89
C LEU A 100 -6.89 13.10 -29.39
N PHE A 101 -5.88 13.44 -30.20
CA PHE A 101 -5.99 13.41 -31.66
C PHE A 101 -5.27 12.23 -32.30
N LEU A 102 -4.19 11.70 -31.70
CA LEU A 102 -3.32 10.71 -32.34
C LEU A 102 -3.23 9.38 -31.57
N GLY A 103 -3.68 9.32 -30.31
CA GLY A 103 -3.62 8.12 -29.48
C GLY A 103 -2.19 7.59 -29.25
N LEU A 104 -1.17 8.44 -29.37
CA LEU A 104 0.24 8.01 -29.32
C LEU A 104 0.75 7.77 -27.90
N SER A 105 0.16 8.45 -26.91
CA SER A 105 0.59 8.40 -25.50
C SER A 105 0.22 7.08 -24.82
N ARG A 106 -0.63 6.25 -25.45
CA ARG A 106 -1.17 4.99 -24.89
C ARG A 106 -1.79 5.18 -23.50
N LYS A 107 -2.19 6.41 -23.17
CA LYS A 107 -2.90 6.70 -21.93
C LYS A 107 -4.34 6.21 -22.10
N ASP A 108 -4.86 5.59 -21.07
CA ASP A 108 -6.22 5.11 -21.02
C ASP A 108 -6.95 5.79 -19.84
N PRO A 109 -8.29 5.81 -19.80
CA PRO A 109 -9.04 6.51 -18.76
C PRO A 109 -8.99 5.81 -17.38
N SER A 110 -8.13 4.80 -17.20
CA SER A 110 -7.94 4.17 -15.90
C SER A 110 -7.14 5.06 -14.95
N SER A 111 -7.32 4.77 -13.66
CA SER A 111 -6.50 5.33 -12.59
C SER A 111 -5.01 4.97 -12.71
N MET A 112 -4.64 3.94 -13.48
CA MET A 112 -3.24 3.53 -13.66
C MET A 112 -2.44 4.55 -14.48
N CYS A 113 -3.09 5.25 -15.42
CA CYS A 113 -2.46 6.28 -16.24
C CYS A 113 -2.39 7.65 -15.56
N CYS A 114 -3.07 7.85 -14.43
CA CYS A 114 -2.99 9.09 -13.66
C CYS A 114 -1.58 9.29 -13.07
N GLU A 115 -1.08 10.52 -13.13
CA GLU A 115 0.29 10.87 -12.76
C GLU A 115 0.32 11.63 -11.42
N ALA A 116 -0.75 12.37 -11.14
CA ALA A 116 -0.89 13.18 -9.95
C ALA A 116 -2.15 12.83 -9.17
N MET A 117 -2.09 13.01 -7.85
CA MET A 117 -3.21 12.91 -6.93
C MET A 117 -3.49 14.29 -6.36
N LEU A 118 -4.73 14.74 -6.42
CA LEU A 118 -5.20 16.00 -5.87
C LEU A 118 -6.04 15.71 -4.63
N VAL A 119 -5.57 16.15 -3.47
CA VAL A 119 -6.31 16.08 -2.21
C VAL A 119 -6.92 17.46 -1.96
N LYS A 120 -8.25 17.54 -2.01
CA LYS A 120 -9.01 18.74 -1.67
C LYS A 120 -9.49 18.64 -0.24
N ILE A 121 -9.20 19.63 0.58
CA ILE A 121 -9.50 19.61 2.02
C ILE A 121 -10.24 20.89 2.35
N LYS A 122 -11.47 20.76 2.87
CA LYS A 122 -12.29 21.90 3.29
C LYS A 122 -11.86 22.35 4.68
N LEU A 123 -11.47 23.61 4.81
CA LEU A 123 -10.96 24.21 6.04
C LEU A 123 -11.69 25.54 6.33
N PRO A 124 -12.97 25.48 6.73
CA PRO A 124 -13.74 26.69 7.02
C PRO A 124 -13.12 27.48 8.17
N ASP A 125 -13.20 28.81 8.09
CA ASP A 125 -12.69 29.74 9.10
C ASP A 125 -11.21 29.52 9.47
N THR A 126 -10.38 29.10 8.50
CA THR A 126 -8.94 28.85 8.69
C THR A 126 -8.11 29.76 7.77
N LYS A 127 -7.01 30.31 8.28
CA LYS A 127 -6.10 31.15 7.47
C LYS A 127 -4.96 30.30 6.90
N ALA A 128 -4.50 30.63 5.69
CA ALA A 128 -3.38 29.94 5.04
C ALA A 128 -2.11 29.87 5.91
N THR A 129 -1.81 30.91 6.67
CA THR A 129 -0.61 30.98 7.54
C THR A 129 -0.65 30.01 8.72
N GLU A 130 -1.84 29.54 9.10
CA GLU A 130 -2.05 28.65 10.25
C GLU A 130 -2.04 27.17 9.83
N VAL A 131 -1.91 26.90 8.53
CA VAL A 131 -1.88 25.55 7.97
C VAL A 131 -0.46 25.02 7.93
N VAL A 132 -0.24 23.91 8.63
CA VAL A 132 1.00 23.13 8.55
C VAL A 132 0.68 21.83 7.83
N LEU A 133 1.38 21.59 6.73
CA LEU A 133 1.25 20.38 5.91
C LEU A 133 2.59 19.65 5.88
N ASP A 134 2.59 18.38 6.26
CA ASP A 134 3.72 17.46 6.13
C ASP A 134 3.33 16.33 5.18
N VAL A 135 4.13 16.16 4.13
CA VAL A 135 3.92 15.15 3.09
C VAL A 135 5.06 14.15 3.15
N LYS A 136 4.73 12.95 3.59
CA LYS A 136 5.59 11.76 3.50
C LYS A 136 5.23 10.96 2.26
N GLU A 137 5.97 9.88 2.03
CA GLU A 137 5.78 9.05 0.84
C GLU A 137 4.38 8.41 0.76
N LYS A 138 3.86 7.88 1.87
CA LYS A 138 2.53 7.23 1.91
C LYS A 138 1.58 7.88 2.91
N PHE A 139 1.93 9.05 3.41
CA PHE A 139 1.18 9.69 4.48
C PHE A 139 1.16 11.21 4.31
N LEU A 140 0.00 11.81 4.54
CA LEU A 140 -0.21 13.24 4.54
C LEU A 140 -0.74 13.65 5.92
N ASP A 141 0.02 14.50 6.62
CA ASP A 141 -0.37 15.10 7.89
C ASP A 141 -0.72 16.57 7.65
N LEU A 142 -1.93 16.97 7.99
CA LEU A 142 -2.35 18.35 8.01
C LEU A 142 -2.74 18.73 9.44
N ARG A 143 -2.14 19.82 9.91
CA ARG A 143 -2.37 20.37 11.24
C ARG A 143 -2.76 21.84 11.13
N THR A 144 -3.91 22.16 11.71
CA THR A 144 -4.38 23.53 11.90
C THR A 144 -4.84 23.69 13.36
N PRO A 145 -5.07 24.92 13.86
CA PRO A 145 -5.57 25.12 15.22
C PRO A 145 -6.91 24.43 15.49
N LYS A 146 -7.75 24.29 14.46
CA LYS A 146 -9.11 23.74 14.57
C LYS A 146 -9.22 22.30 14.09
N TYR A 147 -8.51 21.94 13.02
CA TYR A 147 -8.64 20.67 12.32
C TYR A 147 -7.32 19.91 12.27
N LYS A 148 -7.41 18.59 12.28
CA LYS A 148 -6.28 17.69 12.03
C LYS A 148 -6.72 16.64 11.02
N LEU A 149 -5.86 16.33 10.06
CA LEU A 149 -6.09 15.28 9.10
C LEU A 149 -4.81 14.46 8.94
N GLY A 150 -4.86 13.21 9.40
CA GLY A 150 -3.87 12.19 9.09
C GLY A 150 -4.41 11.27 8.02
N LEU A 151 -3.92 11.39 6.78
CA LEU A 151 -4.41 10.62 5.64
C LEU A 151 -3.34 9.67 5.12
N HIS A 152 -3.64 8.37 5.14
CA HIS A 152 -2.85 7.36 4.44
C HIS A 152 -3.15 7.41 2.94
N LEU A 153 -2.10 7.57 2.14
CA LEU A 153 -2.21 7.67 0.69
C LEU A 153 -2.23 6.26 0.08
N PRO A 154 -3.09 5.99 -0.93
CA PRO A 154 -3.17 4.68 -1.57
C PRO A 154 -1.91 4.34 -2.40
N HIS A 155 -1.20 5.36 -2.88
CA HIS A 155 0.02 5.22 -3.66
C HIS A 155 1.14 6.07 -3.06
N PRO A 156 2.41 5.62 -3.20
CA PRO A 156 3.55 6.42 -2.79
C PRO A 156 3.65 7.69 -3.65
N VAL A 157 4.06 8.81 -3.06
CA VAL A 157 4.21 10.11 -3.73
C VAL A 157 5.61 10.69 -3.56
N HIS A 158 5.97 11.59 -4.46
CA HIS A 158 7.18 12.40 -4.36
C HIS A 158 6.97 13.54 -3.37
N SER A 159 7.54 13.41 -2.17
CA SER A 159 7.40 14.39 -1.08
C SER A 159 7.97 15.78 -1.43
N GLN A 160 8.97 15.87 -2.31
CA GLN A 160 9.62 17.14 -2.67
C GLN A 160 8.93 17.87 -3.85
N GLU A 161 8.18 17.17 -4.69
CA GLU A 161 7.60 17.72 -5.93
C GLU A 161 6.10 18.05 -5.79
N GLY A 162 5.56 17.93 -4.58
CA GLY A 162 4.19 18.32 -4.26
C GLY A 162 3.97 19.83 -4.38
N LYS A 163 2.76 20.22 -4.78
CA LYS A 163 2.30 21.62 -4.82
C LYS A 163 1.05 21.75 -3.97
N ALA A 164 1.04 22.69 -3.03
CA ALA A 164 -0.14 23.01 -2.23
C ALA A 164 -0.59 24.44 -2.49
N GLN A 165 -1.90 24.65 -2.63
CA GLN A 165 -2.52 25.96 -2.85
C GLN A 165 -3.73 26.10 -1.94
N PHE A 166 -3.79 27.20 -1.20
CA PHE A 166 -4.92 27.53 -0.34
C PHE A 166 -5.81 28.57 -1.01
N PHE A 167 -7.08 28.25 -1.19
CA PHE A 167 -8.07 29.13 -1.79
C PHE A 167 -8.94 29.76 -0.70
N SER A 168 -8.59 30.99 -0.29
CA SER A 168 -9.32 31.72 0.76
C SER A 168 -10.79 32.01 0.41
N GLU A 169 -11.13 32.13 -0.89
CA GLU A 169 -12.51 32.37 -1.33
C GLU A 169 -13.43 31.17 -1.14
N ARG A 170 -12.86 29.95 -1.20
CA ARG A 170 -13.57 28.68 -1.06
C ARG A 170 -13.34 28.02 0.29
N GLU A 171 -12.39 28.55 1.07
CA GLU A 171 -11.88 27.95 2.30
C GLU A 171 -11.42 26.50 2.07
N GLU A 172 -10.72 26.26 0.95
CA GLU A 172 -10.28 24.94 0.50
C GLU A 172 -8.76 24.91 0.29
N LEU A 173 -8.11 23.86 0.79
CA LEU A 173 -6.72 23.54 0.48
C LEU A 173 -6.66 22.47 -0.61
N GLU A 174 -6.00 22.79 -1.71
CA GLU A 174 -5.72 21.85 -2.79
C GLU A 174 -4.25 21.42 -2.73
N VAL A 175 -4.02 20.12 -2.51
CA VAL A 175 -2.68 19.53 -2.46
C VAL A 175 -2.51 18.60 -3.66
N THR A 176 -1.68 19.00 -4.62
CA THR A 176 -1.30 18.19 -5.78
C THR A 176 -0.02 17.42 -5.46
N LEU A 177 -0.09 16.10 -5.47
CA LEU A 177 0.99 15.18 -5.15
C LEU A 177 1.33 14.34 -6.40
N LEU A 178 2.59 14.31 -6.81
CA LEU A 178 3.02 13.46 -7.92
C LEU A 178 3.24 12.02 -7.42
N MET A 179 2.59 11.04 -8.05
CA MET A 179 2.68 9.65 -7.64
C MET A 179 3.99 9.01 -8.12
N LYS A 180 4.63 8.21 -7.28
CA LYS A 180 5.77 7.37 -7.63
C LYS A 180 5.27 6.11 -8.32
N ARG A 181 5.42 6.04 -9.64
CA ARG A 181 5.02 4.85 -10.42
C ARG A 181 6.24 4.05 -10.87
N PRO A 182 6.18 2.72 -10.86
CA PRO A 182 7.19 1.91 -11.53
C PRO A 182 7.14 2.21 -13.04
N LEU A 183 8.32 2.35 -13.66
CA LEU A 183 8.47 2.65 -15.10
C LEU A 183 8.01 4.06 -15.53
N ASP A 184 7.88 5.01 -14.61
CA ASP A 184 7.49 6.39 -14.96
C ASP A 184 8.45 7.04 -15.96
N PHE A 185 9.73 6.67 -15.93
CA PHE A 185 10.75 7.09 -16.90
C PHE A 185 10.49 6.62 -18.34
N ILE A 186 9.69 5.57 -18.53
CA ILE A 186 9.31 5.07 -19.86
C ILE A 186 8.02 5.75 -20.34
N ASN A 187 7.11 6.06 -19.41
CA ASN A 187 5.81 6.64 -19.74
C ASN A 187 5.86 8.17 -19.98
N MET A 188 6.90 8.84 -19.49
CA MET A 188 7.08 10.29 -19.57
C MET A 188 7.99 10.75 -20.74
N GLN A 189 8.35 9.87 -21.67
CA GLN A 189 9.22 10.17 -22.82
C GLN A 189 8.45 10.36 -24.13
#